data_AF-A0A0C4WLL6-F1
#
_entry.id   AF-A0A0C4WLL6-F1
#
_cell.length_a   1.000
_cell.length_b   1.000
_cell.length_c   1.000
_cell.angle_alpha   90.00
_cell.angle_beta   90.00
_cell.angle_gamma   90.00
#
_symmetry.space_group_name_H-M   'P 1'
#
loop_
_entity.id
_entity.type
_entity.pdbx_description
1 polymer ?
#
loop_
_entity_poly.entity_id
_entity_poly.type
_entity_poly.pdbx_seq_one_letter_code
_entity_poly.pdbx_strand_id
1 'polypeptide(L)'
;MMIQSHSFHAHAVDEIGMPNLAYELFYQQGMSCYRWGLPRPYVLQALRAVCERYSQRFGSVAFWQLRAFAYGLRGLDDSGHRQRACPAKYRWPLPPDAAWQTVVCLYPDGQCDLDFVHPVSRRFWSEDNGFLELPSYDPLQLGGWWFEEMGFEVMRMQPAMSVRVAEAPNPHLKPVR
;
A
#
# COMPACT_ATOMS: atom_id res chain seq x y z
N MET A 1 29.16 -16.35 -29.06
CA MET A 1 28.48 -15.04 -28.91
C MET A 1 27.97 -14.97 -27.48
N MET A 2 28.73 -14.35 -26.57
CA MET A 2 28.28 -14.17 -25.18
C MET A 2 27.20 -13.09 -25.18
N ILE A 3 25.98 -13.44 -24.79
CA ILE A 3 24.98 -12.45 -24.42
C ILE A 3 25.55 -11.78 -23.17
N GLN A 4 26.09 -10.56 -23.31
CA GLN A 4 26.37 -9.72 -22.15
C GLN A 4 25.01 -9.41 -21.50
N SER A 5 24.60 -10.26 -20.56
CA SER A 5 23.47 -9.98 -19.70
C SER A 5 23.86 -8.76 -18.87
N HIS A 6 23.47 -7.56 -19.30
CA HIS A 6 23.56 -6.38 -18.46
C HIS A 6 22.73 -6.67 -17.21
N SER A 7 23.44 -7.00 -16.12
CA SER A 7 22.86 -7.24 -14.81
C SER A 7 22.06 -6.00 -14.43
N PHE A 8 20.83 -6.17 -13.94
CA PHE A 8 20.00 -5.01 -13.57
C PHE A 8 20.63 -4.19 -12.43
N HIS A 9 21.54 -4.80 -11.66
CA HIS A 9 22.38 -4.14 -10.68
C HIS A 9 23.31 -3.07 -11.28
N ALA A 10 23.64 -3.16 -12.58
CA ALA A 10 24.37 -2.10 -13.26
C ALA A 10 23.58 -0.78 -13.29
N HIS A 11 22.26 -0.83 -13.16
CA HIS A 11 21.41 0.35 -13.02
C HIS A 11 21.31 0.89 -11.59
N ALA A 12 21.96 0.27 -10.59
CA ALA A 12 21.95 0.78 -9.23
C ALA A 12 22.82 2.05 -9.08
N VAL A 13 23.78 2.22 -9.99
CA VAL A 13 24.60 3.42 -10.13
C VAL A 13 24.26 4.13 -11.44
N ASP A 14 24.39 5.44 -11.47
CA ASP A 14 24.27 6.25 -12.68
C ASP A 14 25.61 6.35 -13.43
N GLU A 15 25.63 7.13 -14.52
CA GLU A 15 26.79 7.26 -15.41
C GLU A 15 28.02 7.90 -14.74
N ILE A 16 27.82 8.63 -13.65
CA ILE A 16 28.89 9.28 -12.87
C ILE A 16 29.26 8.47 -11.61
N GLY A 17 28.67 7.29 -11.42
CA GLY A 17 28.91 6.40 -10.29
C GLY A 17 28.14 6.75 -9.02
N MET A 18 27.15 7.64 -9.09
CA MET A 18 26.28 8.00 -7.98
C MET A 18 25.05 7.07 -7.92
N PRO A 19 24.33 6.96 -6.79
CA PRO A 19 23.14 6.12 -6.70
C PRO A 19 22.07 6.54 -7.72
N ASN A 20 21.59 5.56 -8.50
CA ASN A 20 20.50 5.80 -9.44
C ASN A 20 19.17 5.92 -8.67
N LEU A 21 18.65 7.14 -8.57
CA LEU A 21 17.44 7.43 -7.81
C LEU A 21 16.20 6.69 -8.33
N ALA A 22 16.15 6.38 -9.62
CA ALA A 22 15.04 5.61 -10.20
C ALA A 22 15.13 4.12 -9.86
N TYR A 23 16.35 3.58 -9.67
CA TYR A 23 16.52 2.25 -9.08
C TYR A 23 16.08 2.27 -7.62
N GLU A 24 16.59 3.23 -6.86
CA GLU A 24 16.39 3.34 -5.42
C GLU A 24 14.90 3.46 -5.06
N LEU A 25 14.15 4.28 -5.82
CA LEU A 25 12.71 4.45 -5.64
C LEU A 25 11.94 3.11 -5.69
N PHE A 26 12.20 2.31 -6.72
CA PHE A 26 11.51 1.02 -6.90
C PHE A 26 11.98 -0.02 -5.88
N TYR A 27 13.31 -0.06 -5.65
CA TYR A 27 13.91 -0.95 -4.66
C TYR A 27 13.34 -0.69 -3.25
N GLN A 28 13.29 0.56 -2.80
CA GLN A 28 12.76 0.91 -1.48
C GLN A 28 11.27 0.64 -1.36
N GLN A 29 10.48 0.85 -2.42
CA GLN A 29 9.06 0.47 -2.41
C GLN A 29 8.89 -1.05 -2.22
N GLY A 30 9.69 -1.87 -2.91
CA GLY A 30 9.71 -3.32 -2.73
C GLY A 30 10.17 -3.72 -1.32
N MET A 31 11.23 -3.07 -0.82
CA MET A 31 11.76 -3.29 0.53
C MET A 31 10.73 -2.94 1.61
N SER A 32 9.94 -1.89 1.41
CA SER A 32 8.83 -1.52 2.29
C SER A 32 7.77 -2.62 2.36
N CYS A 33 7.39 -3.21 1.20
CA CYS A 33 6.50 -4.37 1.15
C CYS A 33 7.04 -5.56 1.95
N TYR A 34 8.34 -5.86 1.80
CA TYR A 34 9.01 -6.93 2.53
C TYR A 34 9.03 -6.66 4.04
N ARG A 35 9.47 -5.46 4.44
CA ARG A 35 9.61 -5.05 5.84
C ARG A 35 8.30 -5.23 6.61
N TRP A 36 7.18 -4.92 5.97
CA TRP A 36 5.85 -5.03 6.55
C TRP A 36 5.12 -6.33 6.22
N GLY A 37 5.72 -7.23 5.44
CA GLY A 37 5.11 -8.53 5.15
C GLY A 37 3.78 -8.45 4.42
N LEU A 38 3.68 -7.53 3.46
CA LEU A 38 2.45 -7.34 2.71
C LEU A 38 2.05 -8.59 1.91
N PRO A 39 0.76 -8.94 1.90
CA PRO A 39 0.23 -10.00 1.06
C PRO A 39 0.21 -9.54 -0.42
N ARG A 40 0.14 -10.50 -1.33
CA ARG A 40 0.21 -10.27 -2.78
C ARG A 40 -0.71 -9.14 -3.29
N PRO A 41 -1.98 -9.01 -2.86
CA PRO A 41 -2.84 -7.91 -3.31
C PRO A 41 -2.25 -6.52 -2.99
N TYR A 42 -1.77 -6.32 -1.76
CA TYR A 42 -1.17 -5.05 -1.34
C TYR A 42 0.22 -4.81 -1.96
N VAL A 43 0.98 -5.87 -2.25
CA VAL A 43 2.24 -5.75 -3.03
C VAL A 43 1.95 -5.25 -4.44
N LEU A 44 0.92 -5.79 -5.11
CA LEU A 44 0.52 -5.35 -6.45
C LEU A 44 0.01 -3.92 -6.44
N GLN A 45 -0.73 -3.52 -5.40
CA GLN A 45 -1.16 -2.15 -5.20
C GLN A 45 0.03 -1.20 -5.07
N ALA A 46 1.01 -1.52 -4.22
CA ALA A 46 2.22 -0.72 -4.05
C ALA A 46 3.05 -0.62 -5.35
N LEU A 47 3.14 -1.72 -6.11
CA LEU A 47 3.81 -1.72 -7.41
C LEU A 47 3.10 -0.80 -8.42
N ARG A 48 1.76 -0.85 -8.49
CA ARG A 48 0.98 0.04 -9.36
C ARG A 48 1.20 1.50 -8.97
N ALA A 49 1.14 1.80 -7.67
CA ALA A 49 1.32 3.15 -7.15
C ALA A 49 2.70 3.73 -7.52
N VAL A 50 3.79 2.98 -7.34
CA VAL A 50 5.13 3.47 -7.73
C VAL A 50 5.28 3.63 -9.24
N CYS A 51 4.70 2.72 -10.03
CA CYS A 51 4.69 2.82 -11.49
C CYS A 51 3.93 4.06 -11.98
N GLU A 52 2.76 4.33 -11.40
CA GLU A 52 1.93 5.49 -11.74
C GLU A 52 2.63 6.80 -11.39
N ARG A 53 3.13 6.93 -10.15
CA ARG A 53 3.89 8.12 -9.71
C ARG A 53 5.12 8.36 -10.57
N TYR A 54 5.87 7.31 -10.91
CA TYR A 54 7.03 7.45 -11.78
C TYR A 54 6.60 7.88 -13.18
N SER A 55 5.56 7.26 -13.74
CA SER A 55 5.08 7.53 -15.10
C SER A 55 4.58 8.96 -15.28
N GLN A 56 3.88 9.50 -14.28
CA GLN A 56 3.40 10.88 -14.28
C GLN A 56 4.52 11.91 -14.28
N ARG A 57 5.69 11.59 -13.68
CA ARG A 57 6.78 12.56 -13.50
C ARG A 57 7.93 12.39 -14.49
N PHE A 58 8.22 11.16 -14.91
CA PHE A 58 9.43 10.82 -15.65
C PHE A 58 9.17 10.02 -16.94
N GLY A 59 7.92 9.65 -17.22
CA GLY A 59 7.56 8.86 -18.40
C GLY A 59 7.64 7.34 -18.17
N SER A 60 7.73 6.56 -19.24
CA SER A 60 7.53 5.10 -19.18
C SER A 60 8.44 4.37 -18.18
N VAL A 61 7.86 3.43 -17.44
CA VAL A 61 8.60 2.52 -16.55
C VAL A 61 9.35 1.47 -17.36
N ALA A 62 10.66 1.39 -17.16
CA ALA A 62 11.53 0.39 -17.75
C ALA A 62 11.51 -0.93 -16.95
N PHE A 63 11.74 -2.04 -17.64
CA PHE A 63 11.71 -3.38 -17.02
C PHE A 63 12.73 -3.56 -15.89
N TRP A 64 13.89 -2.88 -15.96
CA TRP A 64 14.90 -2.96 -14.88
C TRP A 64 14.41 -2.34 -13.56
N GLN A 65 13.49 -1.38 -13.60
CA GLN A 65 12.88 -0.80 -12.39
C GLN A 65 11.95 -1.80 -11.71
N LEU A 66 11.19 -2.57 -12.50
CA LEU A 66 10.38 -3.68 -11.98
C LEU A 66 11.25 -4.76 -11.33
N ARG A 67 12.44 -5.03 -11.90
CA ARG A 67 13.43 -5.93 -11.28
C ARG A 67 13.99 -5.37 -9.98
N ALA A 68 14.24 -4.06 -9.88
CA ALA A 68 14.65 -3.40 -8.64
C ALA A 68 13.58 -3.54 -7.54
N PHE A 69 12.30 -3.35 -7.87
CA PHE A 69 11.18 -3.61 -6.95
C PHE A 69 11.16 -5.06 -6.48
N ALA A 70 11.24 -6.01 -7.41
CA ALA A 70 11.25 -7.44 -7.07
C ALA A 70 12.46 -7.82 -6.21
N TYR A 71 13.61 -7.17 -6.42
CA TYR A 71 14.80 -7.34 -5.59
C TYR A 71 14.57 -6.85 -4.16
N GLY A 72 14.02 -5.63 -4.00
CA GLY A 72 13.65 -5.10 -2.68
C GLY A 72 12.59 -5.95 -1.97
N LEU A 73 11.61 -6.49 -2.71
CA LEU A 73 10.57 -7.37 -2.18
C LEU A 73 11.11 -8.69 -1.59
N ARG A 74 12.31 -9.12 -2.01
CA ARG A 74 13.00 -10.27 -1.40
C ARG A 74 13.64 -9.92 -0.05
N GLY A 75 13.69 -8.64 0.30
CA GLY A 75 14.31 -8.15 1.54
C GLY A 75 15.83 -8.19 1.50
N LEU A 76 16.42 -8.27 0.31
CA LEU A 76 17.87 -8.37 0.14
C LEU A 76 18.50 -6.97 0.19
N ASP A 77 19.53 -6.82 1.00
CA ASP A 77 20.42 -5.66 1.05
C ASP A 77 21.90 -6.10 1.01
N ASP A 78 22.83 -5.14 1.06
CA ASP A 78 24.27 -5.41 1.01
C ASP A 78 24.77 -6.27 2.20
N SER A 79 23.98 -6.36 3.27
CA SER A 79 24.27 -7.16 4.47
C SER A 79 23.57 -8.53 4.48
N GLY A 80 22.80 -8.86 3.44
CA GLY A 80 22.04 -10.10 3.32
C GLY A 80 20.54 -9.85 3.34
N HIS A 81 19.84 -10.31 4.38
CA HIS A 81 18.39 -10.09 4.53
C HIS A 81 18.11 -9.08 5.63
N ARG A 82 17.31 -8.08 5.29
CA ARG A 82 16.82 -7.11 6.26
C ARG A 82 15.84 -7.77 7.23
N GLN A 83 15.84 -7.31 8.48
CA GLN A 83 14.85 -7.73 9.47
C GLN A 83 13.46 -7.13 9.15
N ARG A 84 12.40 -7.92 9.32
CA ARG A 84 11.03 -7.45 9.20
C ARG A 84 10.63 -6.61 10.41
N ALA A 85 9.88 -5.53 10.17
CA ALA A 85 9.22 -4.78 11.24
C ALA A 85 7.85 -5.39 11.59
N CYS A 86 7.21 -6.08 10.64
CA CYS A 86 5.97 -6.80 10.90
C CYS A 86 6.21 -7.98 11.87
N PRO A 87 5.40 -8.12 12.94
CA PRO A 87 5.46 -9.28 13.83
C PRO A 87 5.28 -10.60 13.06
N ALA A 88 6.01 -11.65 13.44
CA ALA A 88 6.07 -12.90 12.68
C ALA A 88 4.72 -13.64 12.55
N LYS A 89 3.79 -13.44 13.49
CA LYS A 89 2.46 -14.07 13.49
C LYS A 89 1.36 -13.15 12.95
N TYR A 90 1.67 -11.89 12.68
CA TYR A 90 0.68 -10.94 12.17
C TYR A 90 0.28 -11.32 10.74
N ARG A 91 -1.01 -11.21 10.46
CA ARG A 91 -1.56 -11.42 9.12
C ARG A 91 -2.34 -10.19 8.74
N TRP A 92 -1.92 -9.57 7.63
CA TRP A 92 -2.64 -8.45 7.07
C TRP A 92 -4.08 -8.89 6.74
N PRO A 93 -5.07 -8.11 7.17
CA PRO A 93 -6.46 -8.41 6.85
C PRO A 93 -6.65 -8.21 5.35
N LEU A 94 -7.43 -9.10 4.75
CA LEU A 94 -7.84 -9.03 3.35
C LEU A 94 -9.37 -8.91 3.32
N PRO A 95 -9.93 -8.16 2.35
CA PRO A 95 -11.37 -8.12 2.16
C PRO A 95 -11.97 -9.53 2.05
N PRO A 96 -13.13 -9.79 2.66
CA PRO A 96 -13.75 -11.12 2.63
C PRO A 96 -14.18 -11.53 1.21
N ASP A 97 -14.56 -10.55 0.38
CA ASP A 97 -14.89 -10.72 -1.03
C ASP A 97 -14.65 -9.42 -1.81
N ALA A 98 -14.93 -9.43 -3.11
CA ALA A 98 -14.67 -8.31 -4.01
C ALA A 98 -15.63 -7.12 -3.85
N ALA A 99 -16.71 -7.24 -3.06
CA ALA A 99 -17.61 -6.13 -2.77
C ALA A 99 -17.03 -5.16 -1.73
N TRP A 100 -16.00 -5.57 -1.00
CA TRP A 100 -15.36 -4.77 0.04
C TRP A 100 -14.05 -4.16 -0.46
N GLN A 101 -13.85 -2.87 -0.19
CA GLN A 101 -12.67 -2.11 -0.59
C GLN A 101 -11.84 -1.73 0.63
N THR A 102 -10.53 -1.97 0.58
CA THR A 102 -9.61 -1.57 1.66
C THR A 102 -9.42 -0.06 1.68
N VAL A 103 -9.65 0.55 2.84
CA VAL A 103 -9.43 1.98 3.10
C VAL A 103 -8.64 2.17 4.38
N VAL A 104 -7.95 3.30 4.47
CA VAL A 104 -7.26 3.73 5.69
C VAL A 104 -7.92 5.00 6.20
N CYS A 105 -8.48 4.94 7.41
CA CYS A 105 -9.04 6.10 8.09
C CYS A 105 -7.91 6.85 8.81
N LEU A 106 -7.55 8.03 8.32
CA LEU A 106 -6.54 8.91 8.92
C LEU A 106 -7.22 9.97 9.78
N TYR A 107 -6.96 9.95 11.08
CA TYR A 107 -7.53 10.89 12.05
C TYR A 107 -6.69 12.17 12.19
N PRO A 108 -7.27 13.28 12.70
CA PRO A 108 -6.56 14.55 12.85
C PRO A 108 -5.33 14.51 13.76
N ASP A 109 -5.27 13.58 14.70
CA ASP A 109 -4.12 13.35 15.59
C ASP A 109 -2.99 12.53 14.94
N GLY A 110 -3.19 12.12 13.67
CA GLY A 110 -2.24 11.32 12.90
C GLY A 110 -2.37 9.82 13.09
N GLN A 111 -3.29 9.35 13.94
CA GLN A 111 -3.61 7.93 14.07
C GLN A 111 -4.27 7.41 12.80
N CYS A 112 -4.08 6.12 12.52
CA CYS A 112 -4.63 5.46 11.34
C CYS A 112 -5.30 4.15 11.74
N ASP A 113 -6.49 3.90 11.19
CA ASP A 113 -7.13 2.58 11.21
C ASP A 113 -7.22 2.04 9.79
N LEU A 114 -7.08 0.72 9.66
CA LEU A 114 -7.38 0.00 8.41
C LEU A 114 -8.81 -0.53 8.50
N ASP A 115 -9.59 -0.40 7.43
CA ASP A 115 -10.95 -0.92 7.38
C ASP A 115 -11.31 -1.39 5.96
N PHE A 116 -12.47 -2.04 5.84
CA PHE A 116 -13.10 -2.29 4.57
C PHE A 116 -14.40 -1.50 4.45
N VAL A 117 -14.58 -0.82 3.32
CA VAL A 117 -15.81 -0.11 3.00
C VAL A 117 -16.58 -0.84 1.90
N HIS A 118 -17.88 -1.00 2.09
CA HIS A 118 -18.75 -1.48 1.02
C HIS A 118 -19.23 -0.27 0.19
N PRO A 119 -18.86 -0.15 -1.10
CA PRO A 119 -19.02 1.09 -1.86
C PRO A 119 -20.48 1.47 -2.14
N VAL A 120 -21.42 0.52 -2.07
CA VAL A 120 -22.86 0.77 -2.27
C VAL A 120 -23.55 1.22 -0.97
N SER A 121 -23.49 0.39 0.07
CA SER A 121 -24.12 0.67 1.38
C SER A 121 -23.36 1.69 2.23
N ARG A 122 -22.10 2.02 1.87
CA ARG A 122 -21.21 2.93 2.61
C ARG A 122 -20.93 2.51 4.05
N ARG A 123 -21.13 1.22 4.35
CA ARG A 123 -20.86 0.64 5.67
C ARG A 123 -19.40 0.27 5.80
N PHE A 124 -18.86 0.53 6.97
CA PHE A 124 -17.55 0.03 7.37
C PHE A 124 -17.69 -1.39 7.92
N TRP A 125 -16.71 -2.24 7.63
CA TRP A 125 -16.69 -3.62 8.11
C TRP A 125 -16.61 -3.67 9.64
N SER A 126 -15.87 -2.73 10.24
CA SER A 126 -15.71 -2.61 11.68
C SER A 126 -17.00 -2.36 12.46
N GLU A 127 -18.06 -1.82 11.82
CA GLU A 127 -19.36 -1.59 12.46
C GLU A 127 -19.97 -2.89 13.01
N ASP A 128 -19.81 -4.00 12.28
CA ASP A 128 -20.40 -5.30 12.64
C ASP A 128 -19.36 -6.28 13.22
N ASN A 129 -18.06 -6.06 12.96
CA ASN A 129 -17.01 -7.05 13.21
C ASN A 129 -15.86 -6.56 14.12
N GLY A 130 -15.87 -5.28 14.51
CA GLY A 130 -14.78 -4.64 15.24
C GLY A 130 -13.62 -4.20 14.35
N PHE A 131 -12.72 -3.39 14.92
CA PHE A 131 -11.60 -2.79 14.19
C PHE A 131 -10.56 -3.83 13.76
N LEU A 132 -9.97 -3.61 12.58
CA LEU A 132 -8.84 -4.40 12.12
C LEU A 132 -7.55 -3.89 12.75
N GLU A 133 -6.76 -4.79 13.33
CA GLU A 133 -5.50 -4.43 13.95
C GLU A 133 -4.42 -4.14 12.90
N LEU A 134 -3.61 -3.10 13.13
CA LEU A 134 -2.39 -2.84 12.38
C LEU A 134 -1.17 -3.48 13.07
N PRO A 135 -0.10 -3.82 12.31
CA PRO A 135 1.09 -4.42 12.91
C PRO A 135 1.93 -3.41 13.73
N SER A 136 1.66 -2.11 13.58
CA SER A 136 2.19 -1.03 14.40
C SER A 136 1.27 0.20 14.30
N TYR A 137 1.10 0.91 15.41
CA TYR A 137 0.41 2.21 15.49
C TYR A 137 1.39 3.38 15.64
N ASP A 138 2.70 3.13 15.46
CA ASP A 138 3.71 4.18 15.42
C ASP A 138 3.59 4.98 14.10
N PRO A 139 3.15 6.26 14.13
CA PRO A 139 2.90 7.04 12.92
C PRO A 139 4.20 7.40 12.17
N LEU A 140 5.37 7.28 12.79
CA LEU A 140 6.66 7.44 12.11
C LEU A 140 7.01 6.23 11.24
N GLN A 141 6.33 5.11 11.44
CA GLN A 141 6.59 3.85 10.74
C GLN A 141 5.45 3.43 9.81
N LEU A 142 4.20 3.57 10.27
CA LEU A 142 2.96 3.27 9.53
C LEU A 142 1.96 4.43 9.66
N GLY A 143 2.39 5.64 9.31
CA GLY A 143 1.52 6.80 9.23
C GLY A 143 0.78 6.90 7.88
N GLY A 144 -0.14 7.86 7.77
CA GLY A 144 -0.91 8.09 6.55
C GLY A 144 -0.04 8.28 5.29
N TRP A 145 1.10 8.96 5.41
CA TRP A 145 2.06 9.14 4.31
C TRP A 145 2.54 7.80 3.73
N TRP A 146 2.79 6.80 4.58
CA TRP A 146 3.25 5.49 4.17
C TRP A 146 2.14 4.77 3.40
N PHE A 147 0.91 4.81 3.92
CA PHE A 147 -0.24 4.21 3.24
C PHE A 147 -0.49 4.83 1.86
N GLU A 148 -0.40 6.16 1.75
CA GLU A 148 -0.51 6.87 0.47
C GLU A 148 0.61 6.44 -0.51
N GLU A 149 1.86 6.35 -0.04
CA GLU A 149 2.97 5.86 -0.87
C GLU A 149 2.80 4.40 -1.30
N MET A 150 2.16 3.56 -0.48
CA MET A 150 1.86 2.17 -0.81
C MET A 150 0.57 2.03 -1.66
N GLY A 151 -0.06 3.14 -2.03
CA GLY A 151 -1.23 3.17 -2.90
C GLY A 151 -2.55 2.79 -2.23
N PHE A 152 -2.63 2.87 -0.90
CA PHE A 152 -3.90 2.70 -0.20
C PHE A 152 -4.77 3.94 -0.40
N GLU A 153 -6.08 3.73 -0.47
CA GLU A 153 -7.03 4.82 -0.38
C GLU A 153 -7.08 5.33 1.07
N VAL A 154 -6.70 6.58 1.28
CA VAL A 154 -6.69 7.23 2.59
C VAL A 154 -7.88 8.17 2.73
N MET A 155 -8.79 7.81 3.62
CA MET A 155 -9.94 8.62 4.03
C MET A 155 -9.54 9.51 5.20
N ARG A 156 -9.48 10.83 4.97
CA ARG A 156 -9.13 11.82 5.99
C ARG A 156 -10.36 12.17 6.83
N MET A 157 -10.35 11.77 8.10
CA MET A 157 -11.46 11.95 9.02
C MET A 157 -11.49 13.41 9.51
N GLN A 158 -12.66 14.03 9.49
CA GLN A 158 -12.85 15.38 9.99
C GLN A 158 -13.35 15.35 11.45
N PRO A 159 -12.83 16.23 12.34
CA PRO A 159 -13.15 16.21 13.77
C PRO A 159 -14.61 16.57 14.12
N ALA A 160 -15.45 16.92 13.14
CA ALA A 160 -16.82 17.41 13.35
C ALA A 160 -17.90 16.66 12.55
N MET A 161 -17.65 15.44 12.08
CA MET A 161 -18.72 14.61 11.50
C MET A 161 -19.58 14.00 12.60
N SER A 162 -20.63 14.72 13.00
CA SER A 162 -21.77 14.09 13.69
C SER A 162 -22.58 13.33 12.64
N VAL A 163 -22.53 12.00 12.69
CA VAL A 163 -23.43 11.16 11.91
C VAL A 163 -24.83 11.36 12.48
N ARG A 164 -25.67 12.14 11.78
CA ARG A 164 -27.12 12.07 11.99
C ARG A 164 -27.56 10.73 11.41
N VAL A 165 -27.66 9.71 12.26
CA VAL A 165 -28.35 8.47 11.90
C VAL A 165 -29.78 8.87 11.58
N ALA A 166 -30.14 8.91 10.30
CA ALA A 166 -31.54 9.04 9.92
C ALA A 166 -32.23 7.76 10.41
N GLU A 167 -33.12 7.87 11.40
CA GLU A 167 -33.85 6.75 12.02
C GLU A 167 -34.80 6.00 11.06
N ALA A 168 -34.82 6.33 9.77
CA ALA A 168 -35.69 5.70 8.80
C ALA A 168 -34.88 5.00 7.70
N PRO A 169 -34.98 3.67 7.55
CA PRO A 169 -34.50 3.01 6.35
C PRO A 169 -35.32 3.55 5.17
N ASN A 170 -34.65 4.20 4.22
CA ASN A 170 -35.28 4.61 2.98
C ASN A 170 -35.47 3.33 2.13
N PRO A 171 -36.71 2.89 1.83
CA PRO A 171 -36.94 1.66 1.09
C PRO A 171 -36.65 1.90 -0.40
N HIS A 172 -35.38 1.99 -0.74
CA HIS A 172 -34.94 2.05 -2.13
C HIS A 172 -34.97 0.64 -2.69
N LEU A 173 -36.07 0.33 -3.38
CA LEU A 173 -36.27 -0.60 -4.50
C LEU A 173 -37.69 -1.19 -4.39
N LYS A 174 -38.66 -0.56 -5.06
CA LYS A 174 -39.90 -1.24 -5.44
C LYS A 174 -39.70 -1.81 -6.84
N PRO A 175 -39.85 -3.13 -7.06
CA PRO A 175 -39.89 -3.66 -8.41
C PRO A 175 -41.12 -3.09 -9.12
N VAL A 176 -40.89 -2.51 -10.28
CA VAL A 176 -41.97 -2.09 -11.20
C VAL A 176 -42.67 -3.36 -11.67
N ARG A 177 -43.98 -3.47 -11.39
CA ARG A 177 -44.86 -4.45 -12.02
C ARG A 177 -45.45 -3.85 -13.28
#